data_AF-A0A517VNF6-F1
#
_entry.id   AF-A0A517VNF6-F1
#
_cell.length_a   1.000
_cell.length_b   1.000
_cell.length_c   1.000
_cell.angle_alpha   90.00
_cell.angle_beta   90.00
_cell.angle_gamma   90.00
#
_symmetry.space_group_name_H-M   'P 1'
#
loop_
_entity.id
_entity.type
_entity.pdbx_description
1 polymer ?
#
loop_
_entity_poly.entity_id
_entity_poly.type
_entity_poly.pdbx_seq_one_letter_code
_entity_poly.pdbx_strand_id
1 'polypeptide(L)'
;MKKIDLYPALINWPFLIMGCLVGFSGGGLIVLLVIGYELIRVGRMTNALNDGVTPEMIRSYFTKDKAYHWIPWRDQVRGINEETYTKNQPERV
;
A
#
# COMPACT_ATOMS: atom_id res chain seq x y z
N MET A 1 9.93 0.88 14.03
CA MET A 1 10.20 1.44 12.69
C MET A 1 9.45 2.75 12.55
N LYS A 2 9.93 3.70 11.75
CA LYS A 2 9.14 4.91 11.50
C LYS A 2 8.04 4.55 10.49
N LYS A 3 6.84 5.07 10.68
CA LYS A 3 5.71 4.87 9.74
C LYS A 3 6.07 5.25 8.28
N ILE A 4 7.03 6.16 8.11
CA ILE A 4 7.61 6.54 6.81
C ILE A 4 8.25 5.35 6.07
N ASP A 5 8.82 4.39 6.79
CA ASP A 5 9.50 3.22 6.20
C ASP A 5 8.50 2.27 5.51
N LEU A 6 7.20 2.38 5.80
CA LEU A 6 6.13 1.60 5.18
C LEU A 6 5.70 2.14 3.80
N TYR A 7 5.99 3.41 3.51
CA TYR A 7 5.54 4.07 2.27
C TYR A 7 5.94 3.33 1.00
N PRO A 8 7.22 2.92 0.82
CA PRO A 8 7.64 2.25 -0.40
C PRO A 8 6.94 0.91 -0.64
N ALA A 9 6.47 0.25 0.42
CA ALA A 9 5.77 -1.04 0.35
C ALA A 9 4.27 -0.89 0.06
N LEU A 10 3.66 0.26 0.40
CA LEU A 10 2.24 0.56 0.20
C LEU A 10 1.94 1.23 -1.15
N ILE A 11 2.96 1.84 -1.75
CA ILE A 11 2.86 2.48 -3.07
C ILE A 11 2.53 1.43 -4.13
N ASN A 12 1.51 1.73 -4.93
CA ASN A 12 1.22 0.97 -6.16
C ASN A 12 2.13 1.49 -7.28
N TRP A 13 3.34 0.94 -7.36
CA TRP A 13 4.34 1.33 -8.36
C TRP A 13 3.85 1.18 -9.81
N PRO A 14 3.19 0.07 -10.21
CA PRO A 14 2.60 -0.03 -11.55
C PRO A 14 1.62 1.11 -11.88
N PHE A 15 0.77 1.51 -10.94
CA PHE A 15 -0.18 2.60 -11.13
C PHE A 15 0.53 3.95 -11.32
N LEU A 16 1.55 4.24 -10.51
CA LEU A 16 2.36 5.45 -10.67
C LEU A 16 3.10 5.47 -12.02
N ILE A 17 3.72 4.36 -12.41
CA ILE A 17 4.46 4.26 -13.69
C ILE A 17 3.50 4.49 -14.86
N MET A 18 2.33 3.84 -14.86
CA MET A 18 1.32 4.03 -15.91
C MET A 18 0.79 5.47 -15.94
N GLY A 19 0.51 6.06 -14.79
CA GLY A 19 0.07 7.46 -14.71
C GLY A 19 1.13 8.44 -15.22
N CYS A 20 2.41 8.19 -14.93
CA CYS A 20 3.52 8.97 -15.48
C CYS A 20 3.61 8.81 -17.01
N LEU A 21 3.56 7.57 -17.53
CA LEU A 21 3.63 7.31 -18.97
C LEU A 21 2.49 8.00 -19.74
N VAL A 22 1.26 7.93 -19.22
CA VAL A 22 0.11 8.62 -19.81
C VAL A 22 0.28 10.13 -19.74
N GLY A 23 0.71 10.67 -18.59
CA GLY A 23 0.83 12.12 -18.44
C GLY A 23 2.00 12.75 -19.20
N PHE A 24 3.07 12.02 -19.50
CA PHE A 24 4.13 12.48 -20.41
C PHE A 24 3.66 12.71 -21.85
N SER A 25 2.55 12.07 -22.27
CA SER A 25 1.97 12.23 -23.62
C SER A 25 1.14 13.51 -23.82
N GLY A 26 1.15 14.44 -22.84
CA GLY A 26 0.46 15.74 -22.93
C GLY A 26 -0.47 16.06 -21.75
N GLY A 27 -0.43 15.26 -20.68
CA GLY A 27 -1.32 15.36 -19.52
C GLY A 27 -0.57 15.56 -18.21
N GLY A 28 0.37 16.51 -18.10
CA GLY A 28 1.16 16.73 -16.87
C GLY A 28 0.31 16.92 -15.60
N LEU A 29 -0.89 17.50 -15.73
CA LEU A 29 -1.85 17.65 -14.63
C LEU A 29 -2.40 16.31 -14.14
N ILE A 30 -2.55 15.33 -15.05
CA ILE A 30 -2.95 13.95 -14.73
C ILE A 30 -1.86 13.28 -13.88
N VAL A 31 -0.57 13.50 -14.18
CA VAL A 31 0.54 12.97 -13.35
C VAL A 31 0.43 13.46 -11.92
N LEU A 32 0.21 14.77 -11.73
CA LEU A 32 0.08 15.36 -10.39
C LEU A 32 -1.13 14.80 -9.63
N LEU A 33 -2.26 14.58 -10.31
CA LEU A 33 -3.45 13.96 -9.71
C LEU A 33 -3.19 12.50 -9.31
N VAL A 34 -2.51 11.72 -10.14
CA VAL A 34 -2.14 10.32 -9.84
C VAL A 34 -1.20 10.25 -8.64
N ILE A 35 -0.13 11.06 -8.64
CA ILE A 35 0.82 11.12 -7.52
C ILE A 35 0.12 11.57 -6.24
N GLY A 36 -0.69 12.64 -6.32
CA GLY A 36 -1.42 13.18 -5.19
C GLY A 36 -2.40 12.17 -4.60
N TYR A 37 -3.16 11.48 -5.45
CA TYR A 37 -4.06 10.41 -5.03
C TYR A 37 -3.31 9.30 -4.28
N GLU A 38 -2.19 8.81 -4.82
CA GLU A 38 -1.41 7.76 -4.18
C GLU A 38 -0.82 8.19 -2.84
N LEU A 39 -0.28 9.42 -2.75
CA LEU A 39 0.25 9.94 -1.48
C LEU A 39 -0.83 10.05 -0.41
N ILE A 40 -2.04 10.51 -0.78
CA ILE A 40 -3.19 10.56 0.15
C ILE A 40 -3.61 9.15 0.57
N ARG A 41 -3.69 8.22 -0.38
CA ARG A 41 -4.07 6.83 -0.11
C ARG A 41 -3.09 6.18 0.85
N VAL A 42 -1.79 6.23 0.54
CA VAL A 42 -0.72 5.68 1.39
C VAL A 42 -0.72 6.35 2.75
N GLY A 43 -0.80 7.68 2.84
CA GLY A 43 -0.88 8.38 4.12
C GLY A 43 -2.04 7.91 5.01
N ARG A 44 -3.21 7.67 4.42
CA ARG A 44 -4.36 7.09 5.15
C ARG A 44 -4.09 5.66 5.62
N MET A 45 -3.48 4.83 4.77
CA MET A 45 -3.13 3.46 5.13
C MET A 45 -2.13 3.43 6.28
N THR A 46 -1.03 4.18 6.19
CA THR A 46 0.01 4.22 7.22
C THR A 46 -0.53 4.67 8.58
N ASN A 47 -1.51 5.57 8.60
CA ASN A 47 -2.18 6.00 9.83
C ASN A 47 -3.10 4.91 10.42
N ALA A 48 -3.70 4.07 9.59
CA ALA A 48 -4.63 3.02 10.01
C ALA A 48 -4.00 1.63 10.22
N LEU A 49 -2.73 1.45 9.81
CA LEU A 49 -1.96 0.24 10.08
C LEU A 49 -1.52 0.19 11.55
N ASN A 50 -1.49 -1.03 12.09
CA ASN A 50 -1.01 -1.30 13.45
C ASN A 50 0.50 -1.06 13.57
N ASP A 51 0.96 -0.72 14.78
CA ASP A 51 2.37 -0.36 15.02
C ASP A 51 3.36 -1.53 14.83
N GLY A 52 2.87 -2.77 14.83
CA GLY A 52 3.66 -3.98 14.59
C GLY A 52 3.80 -4.38 13.12
N VAL A 53 3.21 -3.63 12.18
CA VAL A 53 3.28 -3.94 10.74
C VAL A 53 4.65 -3.59 10.19
N THR A 54 5.27 -4.54 9.47
CA THR A 54 6.55 -4.32 8.79
C THR A 54 6.38 -4.27 7.26
N PRO A 55 7.32 -3.68 6.51
CA PRO A 55 7.30 -3.66 5.05
C PRO A 55 7.21 -5.05 4.42
N GLU A 56 7.81 -6.06 5.05
CA GLU A 56 7.80 -7.45 4.58
C GLU A 56 6.39 -8.05 4.67
N MET A 57 5.63 -7.72 5.72
CA MET A 57 4.24 -8.17 5.85
C MET A 57 3.35 -7.53 4.78
N ILE A 58 3.54 -6.24 4.51
CA ILE A 58 2.83 -5.52 3.46
C ILE A 58 3.15 -6.14 2.09
N ARG A 59 4.44 -6.37 1.79
CA ARG A 59 4.86 -7.03 0.55
C ARG A 59 4.26 -8.41 0.42
N SER A 60 4.30 -9.22 1.49
CA SER A 60 3.72 -10.55 1.56
C SER A 60 2.23 -10.53 1.20
N TYR A 61 1.46 -9.60 1.76
CA TYR A 61 0.04 -9.43 1.47
C TYR A 61 -0.19 -9.18 -0.03
N PHE A 62 0.49 -8.20 -0.61
CA PHE A 62 0.33 -7.85 -2.03
C PHE A 62 0.92 -8.87 -3.02
N THR A 63 1.87 -9.70 -2.59
CA THR A 63 2.40 -10.79 -3.43
C THR A 63 1.46 -11.98 -3.56
N LYS A 64 0.53 -12.18 -2.62
CA LYS A 64 -0.45 -13.29 -2.67
C LYS A 64 -1.45 -13.11 -3.81
N ASP A 65 -1.94 -11.88 -3.99
CA ASP A 65 -2.82 -11.53 -5.08
C ASP A 65 -2.60 -10.07 -5.49
N LYS A 66 -2.24 -9.86 -6.77
CA LYS A 66 -2.07 -8.52 -7.34
C LYS A 66 -3.39 -7.75 -7.40
N ALA A 67 -4.53 -8.43 -7.34
CA ALA A 67 -5.85 -7.80 -7.23
C ALA A 67 -5.99 -6.96 -5.95
N TYR A 68 -5.25 -7.26 -4.89
CA TYR A 68 -5.30 -6.50 -3.64
C TYR A 68 -4.82 -5.05 -3.78
N HIS A 69 -4.08 -4.70 -4.83
CA HIS A 69 -3.76 -3.30 -5.10
C HIS A 69 -4.97 -2.47 -5.59
N TRP A 70 -6.06 -3.13 -5.99
CA TRP A 70 -7.23 -2.52 -6.61
C TRP A 70 -8.46 -2.44 -5.70
N ILE A 71 -8.45 -3.16 -4.57
CA ILE A 71 -9.51 -3.06 -3.57
C ILE A 71 -9.41 -1.73 -2.79
N PRO A 72 -10.48 -1.24 -2.15
CA PRO A 72 -10.45 -0.02 -1.36
C PRO A 72 -9.36 -0.05 -0.27
N TRP A 73 -8.69 1.08 -0.04
CA TRP A 73 -7.58 1.17 0.92
C TRP A 73 -7.93 0.69 2.34
N ARG A 74 -9.19 0.81 2.76
CA ARG A 74 -9.68 0.33 4.05
C ARG A 74 -9.61 -1.19 4.16
N ASP A 75 -9.99 -1.89 3.09
CA ASP A 75 -9.94 -3.35 3.02
C ASP A 75 -8.50 -3.85 2.92
N GLN A 76 -7.63 -3.14 2.21
CA GLN A 76 -6.20 -3.42 2.19
C GLN A 76 -5.60 -3.36 3.59
N VAL A 77 -5.87 -2.27 4.34
CA VAL A 77 -5.40 -2.12 5.73
C VAL A 77 -5.94 -3.23 6.63
N ARG A 78 -7.22 -3.57 6.50
CA ARG A 78 -7.83 -4.65 7.28
C ARG A 78 -7.12 -5.98 7.00
N GLY A 79 -6.92 -6.33 5.73
CA GLY A 79 -6.22 -7.56 5.35
C GLY A 79 -4.77 -7.60 5.84
N ILE A 80 -4.03 -6.49 5.72
CA ILE A 80 -2.66 -6.40 6.22
C ILE A 80 -2.62 -6.59 7.75
N ASN A 81 -3.51 -5.91 8.49
CA ASN A 81 -3.58 -6.04 9.94
C ASN A 81 -3.96 -7.47 10.37
N GLU A 82 -4.93 -8.10 9.70
CA GLU A 82 -5.33 -9.50 9.97
C GLU A 82 -4.17 -10.48 9.72
N GLU A 83 -3.42 -10.32 8.62
CA GLU A 83 -2.23 -11.15 8.37
C GLU A 83 -1.14 -10.94 9.42
N THR A 84 -0.94 -9.70 9.87
CA THR A 84 -0.01 -9.38 10.96
C THR A 84 -0.44 -10.03 12.28
N TYR A 85 -1.73 -10.00 12.62
CA TYR A 85 -2.23 -10.69 13.81
C TYR A 85 -2.03 -12.20 13.73
N THR A 86 -2.30 -12.80 12.56
CA THR A 86 -2.19 -14.25 12.38
C THR A 86 -0.73 -14.73 12.45
N LYS A 87 0.22 -13.96 11.90
CA LYS A 87 1.67 -14.27 12.00
C LYS A 87 2.27 -14.03 13.39
N ASN A 88 1.66 -13.14 14.18
CA ASN A 88 2.13 -12.81 15.53
C ASN A 88 1.45 -13.64 16.63
N GLN A 89 0.49 -14.52 16.28
CA GLN A 89 0.01 -15.50 17.24
C GLN A 89 1.10 -16.56 17.47
N PRO A 90 1.50 -16.83 18.73
CA PRO A 90 2.28 -18.02 19.01
C PRO A 90 1.46 -19.22 18.55
N GLU A 91 2.06 -20.10 17.75
CA GLU A 91 1.47 -21.41 17.45
C GLU A 91 0.94 -21.98 18.76
N ARG A 92 -0.37 -22.22 18.84
CA ARG A 92 -0.92 -22.95 19.97
C ARG A 92 -0.25 -24.32 19.97
N VAL A 93 0.56 -24.53 21.00
CA VAL A 93 1.20 -25.77 21.46
C VAL A 93 0.33 -26.99 21.20
#